data_AF-A0A2S2NK15-F1
#
_entry.id   AF-A0A2S2NK15-F1
#
_cell.length_a   1.000
_cell.length_b   1.000
_cell.length_c   1.000
_cell.angle_alpha   90.00
_cell.angle_beta   90.00
_cell.angle_gamma   90.00
#
_symmetry.space_group_name_H-M   'P 1'
#
loop_
_entity.id
_entity.type
_entity.pdbx_description
1 polymer ?
#
loop_
_entity_poly.entity_id
_entity_poly.type
_entity_poly.pdbx_seq_one_letter_code
_entity_poly.pdbx_strand_id
1 'polypeptide(L)'
;MKQKRAIIDVETRWCSKFDMLKRLLDLKSTCVDLCDTFRELKLTENEWSSIEKMLQALSPAKTATIELQKESLTLGDFFGVWLKCYTCTKLVDSGLANDIIIAMDTR
;
A
#
# COMPACT_ATOMS: atom_id res chain seq x y z
N MET A 1 -12.47 -22.26 -3.99
CA MET A 1 -11.91 -20.92 -3.67
C MET A 1 -12.75 -19.85 -4.35
N LYS A 2 -13.15 -18.79 -3.65
CA LYS A 2 -13.88 -17.66 -4.25
C LYS A 2 -12.89 -16.85 -5.10
N GLN A 3 -13.14 -16.67 -6.40
CA GLN A 3 -12.30 -15.82 -7.27
C GLN A 3 -12.29 -14.38 -6.74
N LYS A 4 -11.10 -13.84 -6.47
CA LYS A 4 -10.92 -12.43 -6.14
C LYS A 4 -11.09 -11.60 -7.43
N ARG A 5 -11.79 -10.47 -7.34
CA ARG A 5 -11.96 -9.52 -8.46
C ARG A 5 -10.94 -8.38 -8.37
N ALA A 6 -10.63 -7.73 -9.48
CA ALA A 6 -9.87 -6.48 -9.44
C ALA A 6 -10.58 -5.43 -8.57
N ILE A 7 -9.81 -4.59 -7.89
CA ILE A 7 -10.29 -3.41 -7.17
C ILE A 7 -9.78 -2.21 -7.96
N ILE A 8 -10.67 -1.28 -8.29
CA ILE A 8 -10.29 -0.04 -8.99
C ILE A 8 -10.02 1.04 -7.94
N ASP A 9 -8.97 1.81 -8.17
CA ASP A 9 -8.66 3.00 -7.38
C ASP A 9 -9.83 3.98 -7.35
N VAL A 10 -10.06 4.62 -6.21
CA VAL A 10 -11.12 5.62 -6.03
C VAL A 10 -10.50 6.81 -5.32
N GLU A 11 -10.34 7.92 -6.04
CA GLU A 11 -9.60 9.10 -5.58
C GLU A 11 -10.10 9.64 -4.24
N THR A 12 -11.42 9.66 -4.04
CA THR A 12 -12.05 10.18 -2.81
C THR A 12 -11.99 9.22 -1.62
N ARG A 13 -11.58 7.96 -1.84
CA ARG A 13 -11.46 6.95 -0.78
C ARG A 13 -10.01 6.82 -0.38
N TRP A 14 -9.67 7.25 0.83
CA TRP A 14 -8.30 7.15 1.33
C TRP A 14 -7.80 5.70 1.29
N CYS A 15 -6.55 5.56 0.84
CA CYS A 15 -5.84 4.30 0.68
C CYS A 15 -6.46 3.30 -0.33
N SER A 16 -7.34 3.72 -1.23
CA SER A 16 -7.89 2.88 -2.30
C SER A 16 -6.80 2.39 -3.28
N LYS A 17 -5.80 3.24 -3.62
CA LYS A 17 -4.61 2.82 -4.38
C LYS A 17 -3.87 1.64 -3.74
N PHE A 18 -3.70 1.66 -2.41
CA PHE A 18 -3.07 0.56 -1.68
C PHE A 18 -3.88 -0.73 -1.85
N ASP A 19 -5.20 -0.64 -1.69
CA ASP A 19 -6.09 -1.81 -1.81
C ASP A 19 -6.09 -2.39 -3.24
N MET A 20 -6.04 -1.52 -4.26
CA MET A 20 -5.87 -1.91 -5.67
C MET A 20 -4.56 -2.66 -5.89
N LEU A 21 -3.42 -2.07 -5.48
CA LEU A 21 -2.10 -2.69 -5.66
C LEU A 21 -1.99 -4.01 -4.91
N LYS A 22 -2.54 -4.08 -3.68
CA LYS A 22 -2.55 -5.30 -2.88
C LYS A 22 -3.38 -6.38 -3.57
N ARG A 23 -4.52 -6.00 -4.16
CA ARG A 23 -5.36 -6.92 -4.93
C ARG A 23 -4.67 -7.38 -6.22
N LEU A 24 -3.94 -6.50 -6.90
CA LEU A 24 -3.17 -6.86 -8.09
C LEU A 24 -2.12 -7.93 -7.74
N LEU A 25 -1.41 -7.77 -6.62
CA LEU A 25 -0.44 -8.76 -6.15
C LEU A 25 -1.12 -10.10 -5.77
N ASP A 26 -2.27 -10.05 -5.11
CA ASP A 26 -3.08 -11.25 -4.83
C ASP A 26 -3.54 -11.99 -6.10
N LEU A 27 -3.61 -11.29 -7.24
CA LEU A 27 -4.01 -11.81 -8.54
C LEU A 27 -2.80 -12.14 -9.45
N LYS A 28 -1.56 -12.04 -8.95
CA LYS A 28 -0.33 -12.27 -9.74
C LYS A 28 -0.39 -13.58 -10.52
N SER A 29 -0.79 -14.69 -9.89
CA SER A 29 -0.89 -15.99 -10.58
C SER A 29 -1.87 -15.97 -11.73
N THR A 30 -3.05 -15.36 -11.54
CA THR A 30 -4.05 -15.20 -12.61
C THR A 30 -3.54 -14.33 -13.75
N CYS A 31 -2.81 -13.25 -13.45
CA CYS A 31 -2.17 -12.43 -14.48
C CYS A 31 -1.14 -13.22 -15.28
N VAL A 32 -0.32 -14.04 -14.61
CA VAL A 32 0.67 -14.91 -15.27
C VAL A 32 -0.01 -15.98 -16.14
N ASP A 33 -1.05 -16.65 -15.63
CA ASP A 33 -1.78 -17.69 -16.37
C ASP A 33 -2.46 -17.16 -17.63
N LEU A 34 -2.88 -15.88 -17.62
CA LEU A 34 -3.64 -15.25 -18.70
C LEU A 34 -2.77 -14.38 -19.62
N CYS A 35 -1.50 -14.14 -19.31
CA CYS A 35 -0.68 -13.17 -20.04
C CYS A 35 -0.39 -13.56 -21.49
N ASP A 36 -0.49 -14.84 -21.84
CA ASP A 36 -0.35 -15.32 -23.22
C ASP A 36 -1.54 -14.91 -24.09
N THR A 37 -2.73 -14.81 -23.49
CA THR A 37 -3.96 -14.34 -24.17
C THR A 37 -4.09 -12.82 -24.09
N PHE A 38 -3.78 -12.24 -22.93
CA PHE A 38 -3.92 -10.82 -22.63
C PHE A 38 -2.55 -10.22 -22.27
N ARG A 39 -1.84 -9.74 -23.29
CA ARG A 39 -0.46 -9.25 -23.13
C ARG A 39 -0.34 -8.07 -22.17
N GLU A 40 -1.41 -7.30 -21.99
CA GLU A 40 -1.50 -6.20 -21.02
C GLU A 40 -1.36 -6.65 -19.56
N LEU A 41 -1.55 -7.94 -19.27
CA LEU A 41 -1.35 -8.51 -17.93
C LEU A 41 0.12 -8.92 -17.69
N LYS A 42 0.97 -8.85 -18.72
CA LYS A 42 2.35 -9.28 -18.65
C LYS A 42 3.22 -8.21 -18.00
N LEU A 43 3.45 -8.39 -16.70
CA LEU A 43 4.41 -7.63 -15.90
C LEU A 43 5.70 -8.44 -15.73
N THR A 44 6.83 -7.76 -15.79
CA THR A 44 8.16 -8.31 -15.47
C THR A 44 8.29 -8.55 -13.97
N GLU A 45 9.22 -9.42 -13.56
CA GLU A 45 9.51 -9.63 -12.13
C GLU A 45 9.97 -8.34 -11.43
N ASN A 46 10.64 -7.44 -12.15
CA ASN A 46 11.03 -6.13 -11.62
C ASN A 46 9.82 -5.25 -11.33
N GLU A 47 8.81 -5.24 -12.20
CA GLU A 47 7.56 -4.51 -11.98
C GLU A 47 6.76 -5.10 -10.81
N TRP A 48 6.68 -6.42 -10.71
CA TRP A 48 6.09 -7.10 -9.55
C TRP A 48 6.80 -6.73 -8.24
N SER A 49 8.13 -6.79 -8.23
CA SER A 49 8.94 -6.38 -7.08
C SER A 49 8.74 -4.90 -6.73
N SER A 50 8.57 -4.05 -7.74
CA SER A 50 8.30 -2.62 -7.54
C SER A 50 6.94 -2.39 -6.88
N ILE A 51 5.90 -3.14 -7.29
CA ILE A 51 4.58 -3.13 -6.64
C ILE A 51 4.67 -3.58 -5.18
N GLU A 52 5.43 -4.64 -4.89
CA GLU A 52 5.65 -5.10 -3.52
C GLU A 52 6.33 -4.03 -2.65
N LYS A 53 7.38 -3.37 -3.16
CA LYS A 53 8.05 -2.28 -2.47
C LYS A 53 7.13 -1.08 -2.23
N MET A 54 6.30 -0.71 -3.21
CA MET A 54 5.29 0.33 -3.03
C MET A 54 4.30 -0.03 -1.92
N LEU A 55 3.83 -1.28 -1.87
CA LEU A 55 2.95 -1.75 -0.79
C LEU A 55 3.65 -1.72 0.57
N GLN A 56 4.91 -2.12 0.65
CA GLN A 56 5.68 -2.05 1.89
C GLN A 56 5.79 -0.60 2.39
N ALA A 57 6.11 0.36 1.50
CA ALA A 57 6.23 1.77 1.85
C ALA A 57 4.89 2.40 2.30
N LEU A 58 3.78 1.99 1.70
CA LEU A 58 2.44 2.53 1.99
C LEU A 58 1.74 1.82 3.17
N SER A 59 2.18 0.62 3.56
CA SER A 59 1.54 -0.20 4.59
C SER A 59 1.49 0.48 5.98
N PRO A 60 2.56 1.17 6.46
CA PRO A 60 2.49 1.90 7.72
C PRO A 60 1.39 2.96 7.72
N ALA A 61 1.28 3.74 6.65
CA ALA A 61 0.27 4.79 6.49
C ALA A 61 -1.16 4.22 6.42
N LYS A 62 -1.37 3.10 5.69
CA LYS A 62 -2.65 2.38 5.68
C LYS A 62 -3.05 1.94 7.08
N THR A 63 -2.11 1.36 7.83
CA THR A 63 -2.36 0.85 9.20
C THR A 63 -2.69 2.00 10.13
N ALA A 64 -1.91 3.09 10.08
CA ALA A 64 -2.14 4.28 10.87
C ALA A 64 -3.51 4.90 10.57
N THR A 65 -3.90 4.99 9.28
CA THR A 65 -5.21 5.52 8.89
C THR A 65 -6.36 4.73 9.51
N ILE A 66 -6.27 3.39 9.52
CA ILE A 66 -7.28 2.54 10.16
C ILE A 66 -7.27 2.72 11.68
N GLU A 67 -6.10 2.78 12.30
CA GLU A 67 -5.97 3.01 13.75
C GLU A 67 -6.56 4.37 14.17
N LEU A 68 -6.38 5.40 13.34
CA LEU A 68 -6.89 6.77 13.54
C LEU A 68 -8.37 6.95 13.17
N GLN A 69 -9.05 5.92 12.68
CA GLN A 69 -10.50 5.94 12.44
C GLN A 69 -11.31 5.43 13.65
N LYS A 70 -10.64 5.03 14.74
CA LYS A 70 -11.32 4.59 15.97
C LYS A 70 -12.09 5.75 16.60
N GLU A 71 -13.29 5.47 17.12
CA GLU A 71 -14.18 6.50 17.68
C GLU A 71 -13.60 7.19 18.93
N SER A 72 -12.85 6.46 19.75
CA SER A 72 -12.27 6.95 21.00
C SER A 72 -10.75 7.12 20.88
N LEU A 73 -10.31 8.22 20.26
CA LEU A 73 -8.90 8.57 20.15
C LEU A 73 -8.53 9.71 21.09
N THR A 74 -7.48 9.51 21.87
CA THR A 74 -6.83 10.59 22.62
C THR A 74 -5.69 11.20 21.79
N LEU A 75 -5.21 12.38 22.20
CA LEU A 75 -4.00 12.97 21.60
C LEU A 75 -2.76 12.07 21.78
N GLY A 76 -2.69 11.32 22.88
CA GLY A 76 -1.62 10.36 23.12
C GLY A 76 -1.66 9.19 22.15
N ASP A 77 -2.85 8.68 21.85
CA ASP A 77 -3.05 7.63 20.83
C ASP A 77 -2.63 8.13 19.45
N PHE A 78 -3.06 9.36 19.09
CA PHE A 78 -2.65 9.96 17.82
C PHE A 78 -1.13 10.04 17.69
N PHE A 79 -0.43 10.58 18.71
CA PHE A 79 1.01 10.71 18.68
C PHE A 79 1.72 9.34 18.62
N GLY A 80 1.23 8.36 19.37
CA GLY A 80 1.74 6.99 19.33
C GLY A 80 1.60 6.35 17.96
N VAL A 81 0.43 6.50 17.32
CA VAL A 81 0.17 5.98 15.97
C VAL A 81 1.04 6.69 14.93
N TRP A 82 1.17 8.02 15.02
CA TRP A 82 2.03 8.80 14.14
C TRP A 82 3.49 8.38 14.23
N LEU A 83 4.04 8.28 15.45
CA LEU A 83 5.42 7.88 15.68
C LEU A 83 5.68 6.45 15.17
N LYS A 84 4.76 5.52 15.44
CA LYS A 84 4.83 4.15 14.91
C LYS A 84 4.82 4.13 13.38
N CYS A 85 3.93 4.90 12.75
CA CYS A 85 3.89 5.04 11.30
C CYS A 85 5.23 5.52 10.75
N TYR A 86 5.77 6.60 11.33
CA TYR A 86 7.06 7.17 10.94
C TYR A 86 8.21 6.16 11.07
N THR A 87 8.34 5.52 12.24
CA THR A 87 9.40 4.54 12.47
C THR A 87 9.27 3.33 11.54
N CYS A 88 8.06 2.82 11.33
CA CYS A 88 7.85 1.69 10.41
C CYS A 88 8.15 2.07 8.95
N THR A 89 7.78 3.27 8.50
CA THR A 89 8.12 3.74 7.15
C THR A 89 9.64 3.89 6.98
N LYS A 90 10.36 4.39 7.98
CA LYS A 90 11.84 4.48 7.96
C LYS A 90 12.55 3.14 7.80
N LEU A 91 11.94 2.04 8.23
CA LEU A 91 12.52 0.70 8.10
C LEU A 91 12.37 0.12 6.70
N VAL A 92 11.59 0.76 5.82
CA VAL A 92 11.38 0.30 4.44
C VAL A 92 12.42 0.96 3.53
N ASP A 93 13.32 0.14 2.98
CA ASP A 93 14.32 0.60 2.01
C ASP A 93 13.72 0.81 0.61
N SER A 94 13.12 1.98 0.39
CA SER A 94 12.61 2.39 -0.92
C SER A 94 12.58 3.91 -1.09
N GLY A 95 12.70 4.39 -2.33
CA GLY A 95 12.58 5.83 -2.64
C GLY A 95 11.25 6.43 -2.16
N LEU A 96 10.14 5.71 -2.39
CA LEU A 96 8.81 6.16 -1.95
C LEU A 96 8.72 6.29 -0.42
N ALA A 97 9.32 5.35 0.34
CA ALA A 97 9.34 5.44 1.80
C ALA A 97 10.11 6.68 2.27
N ASN A 98 11.26 6.98 1.65
CA ASN A 98 12.03 8.18 1.96
C ASN A 98 11.23 9.46 1.66
N ASP A 99 10.53 9.51 0.52
CA ASP A 99 9.67 10.66 0.18
C ASP A 99 8.54 10.86 1.20
N ILE A 100 7.93 9.76 1.68
CA ILE A 100 6.91 9.81 2.73
C ILE A 100 7.50 10.37 4.03
N ILE A 101 8.69 9.92 4.45
CA ILE A 101 9.35 10.42 5.66
C ILE A 101 9.65 11.91 5.57
N ILE A 102 10.20 12.37 4.44
CA ILE A 102 10.45 13.79 4.20
C ILE A 102 9.14 14.59 4.30
N ALA A 103 8.07 14.09 3.70
CA ALA A 103 6.76 14.72 3.76
C ALA A 103 6.19 14.77 5.20
N MET A 104 6.44 13.74 6.00
CA MET A 104 6.04 13.69 7.42
C MET A 104 6.85 14.65 8.30
N ASP A 105 8.12 14.91 7.99
CA ASP A 105 8.98 15.84 8.75
C ASP A 105 8.72 17.32 8.40
N THR A 106 8.16 17.60 7.21
CA THR A 106 7.93 18.97 6.71
C THR A 106 6.58 19.57 7.15
N ARG A 107 5.69 18.77 7.76
CA ARG A 107 4.30 19.14 8.09
C ARG A 107 4.01 18.93 9.57
#